data_AF-A0A3N2R1F0-F1
#
_entry.id   AF-A0A3N2R1F0-F1
#
_cell.length_a   1.000
_cell.length_b   1.000
_cell.length_c   1.000
_cell.angle_alpha   90.00
_cell.angle_beta   90.00
_cell.angle_gamma   90.00
#
_symmetry.space_group_name_H-M   'P 1'
#
loop_
_entity.id
_entity.type
_entity.pdbx_description
1 polymer ?
#
loop_
_entity_poly.entity_id
_entity_poly.type
_entity_poly.pdbx_seq_one_letter_code
_entity_poly.pdbx_strand_id
1 'polypeptide(L)'
;MAGLALCAVTASCGPPPPVSPERAAEICSERARAAAGPTGAVRVGANSRTGLETGVSVGLSGDFLRGRDPQEVYRTCVVELVGGTPAVRPELGQ
;
A
#
# COMPACT_ATOMS: atom_id res chain seq x y z
N MET A 1 -9.80 23.83 43.29
CA MET A 1 -8.92 23.34 42.23
C MET A 1 -9.60 23.53 40.89
N ALA A 2 -9.15 24.50 40.10
CA ALA A 2 -9.67 24.79 38.77
C ALA A 2 -9.20 23.71 37.77
N GLY A 3 -10.14 22.94 37.23
CA GLY A 3 -9.87 21.99 36.16
C GLY A 3 -9.88 22.71 34.82
N LEU A 4 -8.69 22.99 34.28
CA LEU A 4 -8.53 23.47 32.91
C LEU A 4 -8.50 22.25 31.99
N ALA A 5 -9.68 21.78 31.57
CA ALA A 5 -9.82 20.74 30.56
C ALA A 5 -9.42 21.33 29.19
N LEU A 6 -8.16 21.07 28.81
CA LEU A 6 -7.59 21.44 27.52
C LEU A 6 -8.14 20.51 26.43
N CYS A 7 -9.20 20.94 25.75
CA CYS A 7 -9.69 20.29 24.53
C CYS A 7 -8.69 20.47 23.38
N ALA A 8 -7.76 19.52 23.22
CA ALA A 8 -6.92 19.41 22.05
C ALA A 8 -7.73 18.82 20.88
N VAL A 9 -8.36 19.69 20.08
CA VAL A 9 -9.00 19.29 18.82
C VAL A 9 -7.88 19.08 17.79
N THR A 10 -7.51 17.83 17.53
CA THR A 10 -6.67 17.48 16.39
C THR A 10 -7.53 17.52 15.13
N ALA A 11 -7.40 18.61 14.37
CA ALA A 11 -7.99 18.71 13.04
C ALA A 11 -7.21 17.82 12.07
N SER A 12 -7.61 16.55 11.93
CA SER A 12 -7.22 15.71 10.79
C SER A 12 -8.41 15.10 10.02
N CYS A 13 -9.63 15.57 10.28
CA CYS A 13 -10.82 15.12 9.54
C CYS A 13 -11.03 15.95 8.26
N GLY A 14 -10.27 15.64 7.21
CA GLY A 14 -10.65 15.93 5.84
C GLY A 14 -10.35 14.68 5.00
N PRO A 15 -11.26 14.21 4.13
CA PRO A 15 -10.93 13.14 3.21
C PRO A 15 -9.67 13.55 2.43
N PRO A 16 -8.66 12.68 2.31
CA PRO A 16 -7.44 13.02 1.59
C PRO A 16 -7.82 13.50 0.18
N PRO A 17 -7.12 14.52 -0.37
CA PRO A 17 -7.37 14.95 -1.73
C PRO A 17 -7.31 13.74 -2.67
N PRO A 18 -8.15 13.70 -3.71
CA PRO A 18 -8.13 12.59 -4.66
C PRO A 18 -6.72 12.39 -5.19
N VAL A 19 -6.26 11.14 -5.19
CA VAL A 19 -4.91 10.79 -5.62
C VAL A 19 -4.82 11.06 -7.12
N SER A 20 -3.71 11.64 -7.59
CA SER A 20 -3.52 11.85 -9.02
C SER A 20 -3.56 10.50 -9.76
N PRO A 21 -4.06 10.45 -11.01
CA PRO A 21 -4.23 9.20 -11.73
C PRO A 21 -2.89 8.45 -11.93
N GLU A 22 -1.78 9.17 -12.07
CA GLU A 22 -0.44 8.60 -12.17
C GLU A 22 -0.03 7.92 -10.87
N ARG A 23 -0.27 8.58 -9.73
CA ARG A 23 0.07 8.01 -8.42
C ARG A 23 -0.84 6.84 -8.07
N ALA A 24 -2.11 6.90 -8.45
CA ALA A 24 -3.03 5.78 -8.30
C ALA A 24 -2.59 4.57 -9.14
N ALA A 25 -2.12 4.79 -10.37
CA ALA A 25 -1.62 3.71 -11.22
C ALA A 25 -0.42 2.99 -10.60
N GLU A 26 0.53 3.73 -10.03
CA GLU A 26 1.68 3.16 -9.32
C GLU A 26 1.22 2.28 -8.14
N ILE A 27 0.39 2.84 -7.25
CA ILE A 27 -0.12 2.13 -6.07
C ILE A 27 -0.91 0.87 -6.46
N CYS A 28 -1.79 0.97 -7.46
CA CYS A 28 -2.63 -0.14 -7.88
C CYS A 28 -1.85 -1.20 -8.65
N SER A 29 -0.79 -0.81 -9.38
CA SER A 29 0.09 -1.78 -10.05
C SER A 29 0.84 -2.65 -9.05
N GLU A 30 1.29 -2.08 -7.93
CA GLU A 30 1.93 -2.83 -6.84
C GLU A 30 0.95 -3.82 -6.20
N ARG A 31 -0.31 -3.40 -5.96
CA ARG A 31 -1.35 -4.33 -5.47
C ARG A 31 -1.62 -5.47 -6.45
N ALA A 32 -1.68 -5.16 -7.74
CA ALA A 32 -1.89 -6.16 -8.78
C ALA A 32 -0.71 -7.15 -8.85
N ARG A 33 0.54 -6.68 -8.73
CA ARG A 33 1.72 -7.57 -8.63
C ARG A 33 1.67 -8.46 -7.39
N ALA A 34 1.27 -7.90 -6.26
CA ALA A 34 1.11 -8.67 -5.02
C ALA A 34 -0.04 -9.70 -5.11
N ALA A 35 -1.04 -9.48 -5.96
CA ALA A 35 -2.10 -10.46 -6.25
C ALA A 35 -1.64 -11.56 -7.21
N ALA A 36 -0.68 -11.27 -8.10
CA ALA A 36 -0.12 -12.24 -9.04
C ALA A 36 0.78 -13.29 -8.37
N GLY A 37 1.40 -12.94 -7.23
CA GLY A 37 2.31 -13.85 -6.53
C GLY A 37 2.75 -13.36 -5.15
N PRO A 38 3.40 -14.25 -4.36
CA PRO A 38 3.99 -13.87 -3.09
C PRO A 38 5.11 -12.85 -3.31
N THR A 39 5.20 -11.85 -2.44
CA THR A 39 6.28 -10.87 -2.45
C THR A 39 7.42 -11.32 -1.53
N GLY A 40 8.65 -11.01 -1.89
CA GLY A 40 9.84 -11.33 -1.10
C GLY A 40 10.60 -10.07 -0.74
N ALA A 41 11.13 -10.02 0.48
CA ALA A 41 12.07 -9.00 0.91
C ALA A 41 13.20 -9.61 1.73
N VAL A 42 14.43 -9.20 1.47
CA VAL A 42 15.61 -9.58 2.26
C VAL A 42 16.07 -8.35 3.03
N ARG A 43 16.24 -8.49 4.34
CA ARG A 43 16.76 -7.46 5.23
C ARG A 43 18.16 -7.86 5.69
N VAL A 44 19.10 -6.94 5.61
CA VAL A 44 20.44 -7.07 6.19
C VAL A 44 20.68 -5.84 7.05
N GLY A 45 21.09 -6.05 8.30
CA GLY A 45 21.40 -5.02 9.27
C GLY A 45 22.70 -5.33 10.02
N ALA A 46 23.33 -4.31 10.58
CA ALA A 46 24.50 -4.49 11.42
C ALA A 46 24.36 -3.60 12.67
N ASN A 47 24.71 -4.15 13.83
CA ASN A 47 24.59 -3.51 15.12
C ASN A 47 25.89 -3.71 15.91
N SER A 48 26.37 -2.66 16.58
CA SER A 48 27.58 -2.71 17.40
C SER A 48 27.48 -3.61 18.64
N ARG A 49 26.26 -3.97 19.06
CA ARG A 49 26.00 -4.88 20.18
C ARG A 49 25.74 -6.33 19.76
N THR A 50 24.96 -6.53 18.70
CA THR A 50 24.51 -7.87 18.27
C THR A 50 25.23 -8.40 17.02
N GLY A 51 26.04 -7.57 16.35
CA GLY A 51 26.77 -7.95 15.15
C GLY A 51 25.92 -7.87 13.88
N LEU A 52 26.18 -8.76 12.91
CA LEU A 52 25.45 -8.83 11.64
C LEU A 52 24.11 -9.55 11.83
N GLU A 53 23.03 -8.94 11.36
CA GLU A 53 21.67 -9.49 11.38
C GLU A 53 21.13 -9.62 9.97
N THR A 54 20.54 -10.76 9.64
CA THR A 54 19.88 -11.00 8.35
C THR A 54 18.47 -11.51 8.59
N GLY A 55 17.56 -11.20 7.68
CA GLY A 55 16.17 -11.63 7.75
C GLY A 55 15.55 -11.74 6.37
N VAL A 56 14.64 -12.69 6.21
CA VAL A 56 13.84 -12.84 5.00
C VAL A 56 12.37 -12.71 5.39
N SER A 57 11.63 -11.91 4.62
CA SER A 57 10.19 -11.74 4.77
C SER A 57 9.50 -12.17 3.49
N VAL A 58 8.44 -12.97 3.62
CA VAL A 58 7.54 -13.31 2.53
C VAL A 58 6.18 -12.66 2.81
N GLY A 59 5.71 -11.85 1.87
CA GLY A 59 4.39 -11.23 1.90
C GLY A 59 3.39 -12.03 1.08
N LEU A 60 2.26 -12.37 1.68
CA LEU A 60 1.11 -12.94 0.99
C LEU A 60 -0.01 -11.91 0.99
N SER A 61 -0.53 -11.56 -0.18
CA SER A 61 -1.69 -10.68 -0.26
C SER A 61 -2.98 -11.48 -0.11
N GLY A 62 -4.02 -10.86 0.45
CA GLY A 62 -5.34 -11.50 0.54
C GLY A 62 -5.93 -11.82 -0.85
N ASP A 63 -5.60 -11.02 -1.86
CA ASP A 63 -6.02 -11.22 -3.24
C ASP A 63 -5.32 -12.41 -3.89
N PHE A 64 -4.02 -12.62 -3.60
CA PHE A 64 -3.27 -13.81 -4.01
C PHE A 64 -3.84 -15.08 -3.36
N LEU A 65 -4.11 -15.04 -2.05
CA LEU A 65 -4.72 -16.18 -1.34
C LEU A 65 -6.11 -16.53 -1.86
N ARG A 66 -6.87 -15.53 -2.33
CA ARG A 66 -8.19 -15.69 -2.94
C ARG A 66 -8.13 -16.01 -4.43
N GLY A 67 -6.94 -16.08 -5.04
CA GLY A 67 -6.77 -16.32 -6.48
C GLY A 67 -7.43 -15.26 -7.36
N ARG A 68 -7.50 -14.01 -6.89
CA ARG A 68 -8.06 -12.90 -7.65
C ARG A 68 -7.20 -12.60 -8.87
N ASP A 69 -7.85 -12.25 -9.98
CA ASP A 69 -7.15 -11.81 -11.17
C ASP A 69 -6.45 -10.44 -10.92
N PRO A 70 -5.15 -10.29 -11.23
CA PRO A 70 -4.42 -9.04 -11.03
C PRO A 70 -5.03 -7.83 -11.75
N GLN A 71 -5.63 -8.03 -12.93
CA GLN A 71 -6.25 -6.94 -13.70
C GLN A 71 -7.53 -6.46 -13.03
N GLU A 72 -8.33 -7.38 -12.48
CA GLU A 72 -9.51 -7.04 -11.68
C GLU A 72 -9.12 -6.23 -10.43
N VAL A 73 -8.07 -6.64 -9.73
CA VAL A 73 -7.55 -5.94 -8.54
C VAL A 73 -7.09 -4.53 -8.89
N TYR A 74 -6.34 -4.37 -9.99
CA TYR A 74 -5.92 -3.04 -10.47
C TYR A 74 -7.11 -2.14 -10.75
N ARG A 75 -8.06 -2.61 -11.56
CA ARG A 75 -9.22 -1.83 -11.98
C ARG A 75 -10.04 -1.38 -10.76
N THR A 76 -10.28 -2.29 -9.82
CA THR A 76 -11.03 -1.98 -8.59
C THR A 76 -10.31 -0.91 -7.78
N CYS A 77 -9.00 -1.07 -7.58
CA CYS A 77 -8.18 -0.11 -6.84
C CYS A 77 -8.18 1.29 -7.47
N VAL A 78 -8.07 1.41 -8.80
CA VAL A 78 -8.03 2.72 -9.46
C VAL A 78 -9.38 3.44 -9.35
N VAL A 79 -10.48 2.70 -9.50
CA VAL A 79 -11.83 3.26 -9.35
C VAL A 79 -12.05 3.77 -7.92
N GLU A 80 -11.57 3.04 -6.91
CA GLU A 80 -11.66 3.45 -5.50
C GLU A 80 -10.82 4.70 -5.17
N LEU A 81 -9.62 4.83 -5.73
CA LEU A 81 -8.70 5.92 -5.41
C LEU A 81 -8.98 7.22 -6.16
N VAL A 82 -9.41 7.13 -7.43
CA VAL A 82 -9.60 8.29 -8.32
C VAL A 82 -11.09 8.64 -8.46
N GLY A 83 -12.00 7.74 -8.06
CA GLY A 83 -13.44 7.93 -8.20
C GLY A 83 -13.94 7.89 -9.65
N GLY A 84 -13.17 7.30 -10.58
CA GLY A 84 -13.46 7.31 -12.01
C GLY A 84 -12.75 6.19 -12.80
N THR A 85 -12.96 6.17 -14.12
CA THR A 85 -12.44 5.14 -15.03
C THR A 85 -10.91 5.22 -15.14
N PRO A 86 -10.17 4.09 -15.11
CA PRO A 86 -8.71 4.11 -15.19
C PRO A 86 -8.22 4.75 -16.49
N ALA A 87 -7.42 5.83 -16.39
CA ALA A 87 -6.77 6.45 -17.55
C ALA A 87 -5.45 5.75 -17.94
N VAL A 88 -4.90 4.92 -17.05
CA VAL A 88 -3.57 4.32 -17.18
C VAL A 88 -3.68 2.79 -17.11
N ARG A 89 -2.86 2.10 -17.91
CA ARG A 89 -2.76 0.63 -17.91
C ARG A 89 -1.84 0.17 -16.77
N PRO A 90 -2.16 -0.94 -16.06
CA PRO A 90 -1.21 -1.54 -15.12
C PRO A 90 0.11 -1.96 -15.79
N GLU A 91 1.23 -1.62 -15.16
CA GLU A 91 2.56 -2.13 -15.50
C GLU A 91 2.84 -3.41 -14.70
N LEU A 92 2.30 -4.52 -15.18
CA LEU A 92 2.44 -5.87 -14.59
C LEU A 92 3.74 -6.59 -15.02
N GLY A 93 4.80 -5.82 -15.24
CA GLY A 93 6.09 -6.30 -15.73
C GLY A 93 6.24 -6.15 -17.24
N GLN A 94 7.22 -5.34 -17.64
CA GLN A 94 8.04 -5.67 -18.81
C GLN A 94 9.12 -6.65 -18.37
#